data_AF-A0A3M1U079-F1
#
_entry.id   AF-A0A3M1U079-F1
#
_cell.length_a   1.000
_cell.length_b   1.000
_cell.length_c   1.000
_cell.angle_alpha   90.00
_cell.angle_beta   90.00
_cell.angle_gamma   90.00
#
_symmetry.space_group_name_H-M   'P 1'
#
loop_
_entity.id
_entity.type
_entity.pdbx_description
1 polymer ?
#
loop_
_entity_poly.entity_id
_entity_poly.type
_entity_poly.pdbx_seq_one_letter_code
_entity_poly.pdbx_strand_id
1 'polypeptide(L)'
;MAFDDRGIGGQVRPTEASEAIADIPQNRTLLVEQLTADAPVKPEIVEGLKTVEEVFEHYQPELEVAFEDAEGGEVEETLKFKNLGDFGKKGIIAQSAFLQDLQMQQENYQQFIKFLRSNKILQKMLADPDAKAAYLAALQSMILEIEATES
;
A
#
# COMPACT_ATOMS: atom_id res chain seq x y z
N MET A 1 -10.93 46.38 46.46
CA MET A 1 -11.47 45.96 47.77
C MET A 1 -12.92 45.57 47.52
N ALA A 2 -13.22 44.27 47.45
CA ALA A 2 -14.55 43.74 47.19
C ALA A 2 -14.97 42.89 48.39
N PHE A 3 -16.20 43.09 48.81
CA PHE A 3 -16.77 42.63 50.06
C PHE A 3 -17.04 41.13 50.03
N ASP A 4 -16.71 40.49 51.14
CA ASP A 4 -16.85 39.06 51.39
C ASP A 4 -18.15 38.83 52.15
N ASP A 5 -19.16 38.32 51.45
CA ASP A 5 -20.47 38.05 52.04
C ASP A 5 -20.50 36.61 52.56
N ARG A 6 -19.91 36.43 53.75
CA ARG A 6 -19.95 35.17 54.51
C ARG A 6 -21.17 35.17 55.44
N GLY A 7 -22.23 34.49 55.00
CA GLY A 7 -23.33 34.05 55.86
C GLY A 7 -22.90 32.93 56.82
N ILE A 8 -23.09 33.16 58.12
CA ILE A 8 -22.73 32.30 59.25
C ILE A 8 -23.56 30.99 59.23
N GLY A 9 -22.91 29.81 59.18
CA GLY A 9 -23.53 28.56 59.65
C GLY A 9 -23.37 27.27 58.83
N GLY A 10 -22.64 27.26 57.70
CA GLY A 10 -22.40 26.03 56.93
C GLY A 10 -20.93 25.61 56.91
N GLN A 11 -20.62 24.36 57.28
CA GLN A 11 -19.34 23.76 56.89
C GLN A 11 -19.41 23.39 55.41
N VAL A 12 -18.71 24.14 54.57
CA VAL A 12 -18.43 23.71 53.19
C VAL A 12 -17.46 22.54 53.30
N ARG A 13 -17.94 21.32 53.10
CA ARG A 13 -17.05 20.20 52.78
C ARG A 13 -16.47 20.51 51.40
N PRO A 14 -15.15 20.43 51.20
CA PRO A 14 -14.61 20.38 49.85
C PRO A 14 -15.27 19.18 49.19
N THR A 15 -16.03 19.40 48.13
CA THR A 15 -16.39 18.32 47.22
C THR A 15 -15.08 17.84 46.60
N GLU A 16 -14.49 16.82 47.23
CA GLU A 16 -13.40 16.09 46.63
C GLU A 16 -13.91 15.45 45.34
N ALA A 17 -13.00 15.43 44.36
CA ALA A 17 -13.22 14.91 43.01
C ALA A 17 -14.24 15.71 42.18
N SER A 18 -13.94 16.99 41.96
CA SER A 18 -13.99 17.41 40.56
C SER A 18 -12.89 16.61 39.86
N GLU A 19 -13.27 15.51 39.21
CA GLU A 19 -12.60 15.10 37.97
C GLU A 19 -12.83 16.24 36.98
N ALA A 20 -12.16 17.37 37.24
CA ALA A 20 -11.96 18.38 36.25
C ALA A 20 -11.16 17.66 35.19
N ILE A 21 -11.83 17.30 34.10
CA ILE A 21 -11.17 17.16 32.80
C ILE A 21 -10.39 18.46 32.67
N ALA A 22 -9.11 18.39 33.04
CA ALA A 22 -8.27 19.54 33.21
C ALA A 22 -8.23 20.24 31.86
N ASP A 23 -8.79 21.46 31.85
CA ASP A 23 -8.67 22.51 30.85
C ASP A 23 -7.86 22.08 29.61
N ILE A 24 -8.49 21.28 28.74
CA ILE A 24 -7.82 20.83 27.51
C ILE A 24 -7.62 22.10 26.69
N PRO A 25 -6.39 22.50 26.38
CA PRO A 25 -6.17 23.70 25.58
C PRO A 25 -6.96 23.55 24.28
N GLN A 26 -7.84 24.51 23.97
CA GLN A 26 -8.76 24.43 22.82
C GLN A 26 -8.05 24.27 21.45
N ASN A 27 -6.72 24.34 21.44
CA ASN A 27 -5.85 24.19 20.28
C ASN A 27 -5.10 22.84 20.27
N ARG A 28 -5.69 21.78 20.84
CA ARG A 28 -5.14 20.42 20.77
C ARG A 28 -6.16 19.47 20.14
N THR A 29 -5.70 18.69 19.17
CA THR A 29 -6.48 17.61 18.55
C THR A 29 -5.95 16.29 19.07
N LEU A 30 -6.86 15.43 19.53
CA LEU A 30 -6.56 14.04 19.87
C LEU A 30 -7.09 13.16 18.73
N LEU A 31 -6.21 12.34 18.15
CA LEU A 31 -6.56 11.31 17.18
C LEU A 31 -6.32 9.95 17.84
N VAL A 32 -7.34 9.10 17.87
CA VAL A 32 -7.27 7.75 18.44
C VAL A 32 -7.67 6.77 17.37
N GLU A 33 -6.69 6.10 16.77
CA GLU A 33 -6.90 5.12 15.71
C GLU A 33 -5.82 4.04 15.78
N GLN A 34 -6.11 2.87 15.21
CA GLN A 34 -5.10 1.84 14.96
C GLN A 34 -4.34 2.17 13.68
N LEU A 35 -3.08 2.56 13.81
CA LEU A 35 -2.26 3.04 12.69
C LEU A 35 -1.32 1.96 12.10
N THR A 36 -1.30 0.76 12.68
CA THR A 36 -0.50 -0.41 12.28
C THR A 36 -1.38 -1.65 12.16
N ALA A 37 -0.94 -2.66 11.41
CA ALA A 37 -1.71 -3.90 11.21
C ALA A 37 -2.08 -4.57 12.54
N ASP A 38 -1.14 -4.59 13.49
CA ASP A 38 -1.35 -5.12 14.83
C ASP A 38 -1.61 -4.01 15.85
N ALA A 39 -2.54 -4.27 16.78
CA ALA A 39 -2.82 -3.38 17.88
C ALA A 39 -1.72 -3.49 18.95
N PRO A 40 -1.24 -2.37 19.51
CA PRO A 40 -0.23 -2.42 20.55
C PRO A 40 -0.80 -3.02 21.84
N VAL A 41 0.03 -3.75 22.59
CA VAL A 41 -0.35 -4.38 23.87
C VAL A 41 -0.83 -3.35 24.89
N LYS A 42 -0.36 -2.11 24.78
CA LYS A 42 -0.81 -0.97 25.59
C LYS A 42 -1.04 0.23 24.68
N PRO A 43 -2.12 1.02 24.90
CA PRO A 43 -2.33 2.26 24.19
C PRO A 43 -1.12 3.19 24.36
N GLU A 44 -0.64 3.73 23.25
CA GLU A 44 0.43 4.72 23.21
C GLU A 44 -0.17 6.11 23.05
N ILE A 45 0.30 7.07 23.85
CA ILE A 45 -0.04 8.49 23.69
C ILE A 45 1.20 9.16 23.11
N VAL A 46 1.11 9.53 21.82
CA VAL A 46 2.20 10.18 21.10
C VAL A 46 1.84 11.65 20.91
N GLU A 47 2.77 12.53 21.28
CA GLU A 47 2.62 13.97 21.10
C GLU A 47 3.71 14.51 20.16
N GLY A 48 3.43 15.62 19.49
CA GLY A 48 4.44 16.35 18.72
C GLY A 48 4.58 15.94 17.25
N LEU A 49 3.84 14.93 16.78
CA LEU A 49 3.69 14.62 15.35
C LEU A 49 2.83 15.71 14.69
N LYS A 50 3.40 16.43 13.73
CA LYS A 50 2.79 17.58 13.04
C LYS A 50 2.58 17.34 11.56
N THR A 51 3.32 16.40 10.98
CA THR A 51 3.28 16.08 9.55
C THR A 51 2.89 14.62 9.33
N VAL A 52 2.41 14.31 8.13
CA VAL A 52 2.05 12.93 7.74
C VAL A 52 3.31 12.06 7.69
N GLU A 53 4.42 12.63 7.26
CA GLU A 53 5.73 11.98 7.17
C GLU A 53 6.24 11.55 8.55
N GLU A 54 6.12 12.42 9.57
CA GLU A 54 6.48 12.08 10.96
C GLU A 54 5.61 10.94 11.51
N VAL A 55 4.34 10.87 11.12
CA VAL A 55 3.45 9.74 11.49
C VAL A 55 3.94 8.44 10.85
N PHE A 56 4.28 8.43 9.55
CA PHE A 56 4.82 7.25 8.89
C PHE A 56 6.19 6.83 9.44
N GLU A 57 7.06 7.78 9.78
CA GLU A 57 8.37 7.50 10.36
C GLU A 57 8.27 6.89 11.77
N HIS A 58 7.29 7.33 12.56
CA HIS A 58 7.03 6.81 13.91
C HIS A 58 6.37 5.42 13.88
N TYR A 59 5.25 5.27 13.17
CA TYR A 59 4.45 4.04 13.22
C TYR A 59 4.92 2.94 12.27
N GLN A 60 5.71 3.29 11.23
CA GLN A 60 6.29 2.35 10.27
C GLN A 60 5.36 1.20 9.84
N PRO A 61 4.16 1.52 9.33
CA PRO A 61 3.16 0.52 9.00
C PRO A 61 3.70 -0.49 7.97
N GLU A 62 3.56 -1.76 8.29
CA GLU A 62 3.84 -2.88 7.40
C GLU A 62 2.71 -3.91 7.43
N LEU A 63 2.59 -4.67 6.35
CA LEU A 63 1.56 -5.68 6.17
C LEU A 63 2.11 -6.87 5.38
N GLU A 64 1.98 -8.07 5.92
CA GLU A 64 2.23 -9.31 5.20
C GLU A 64 1.03 -9.66 4.32
N VAL A 65 1.29 -9.91 3.03
CA VAL A 65 0.27 -10.21 2.02
C VAL A 65 0.69 -11.48 1.28
N ALA A 66 -0.21 -12.45 1.20
CA ALA A 66 -0.08 -13.60 0.32
C ALA A 66 -0.75 -13.28 -1.01
N PHE A 67 0.04 -13.14 -2.08
CA PHE A 67 -0.47 -13.04 -3.45
C PHE A 67 -0.74 -14.43 -4.00
N GLU A 68 -1.78 -14.56 -4.83
CA GLU A 68 -2.07 -15.79 -5.55
C GLU A 68 -1.50 -15.69 -6.98
N ASP A 69 -0.70 -16.67 -7.39
CA ASP A 69 -0.18 -16.78 -8.74
C ASP A 69 -1.18 -17.44 -9.71
N ALA A 70 -0.81 -17.55 -10.99
CA ALA A 70 -1.68 -18.12 -12.02
C ALA A 70 -1.94 -19.64 -11.88
N GLU A 71 -1.11 -20.34 -11.10
CA GLU A 71 -1.21 -21.77 -10.81
C GLU A 71 -1.90 -22.05 -9.46
N GLY A 72 -2.30 -20.99 -8.74
CA GLY A 72 -2.91 -21.05 -7.40
C GLY A 72 -1.89 -21.21 -6.27
N GLY A 73 -0.61 -20.97 -6.55
CA GLY A 73 0.45 -20.88 -5.54
C GLY A 73 0.40 -19.56 -4.80
N GLU A 74 0.82 -19.57 -3.53
CA GLU A 74 0.90 -18.37 -2.69
C GLU A 74 2.32 -17.80 -2.70
N VAL A 75 2.42 -16.49 -2.95
CA VAL A 75 3.65 -15.71 -2.86
C VAL A 75 3.50 -14.72 -1.71
N GLU A 76 4.12 -15.03 -0.58
CA GLU A 76 4.12 -14.16 0.60
C GLU A 76 5.15 -13.03 0.46
N GLU A 77 4.70 -11.79 0.61
CA GLU A 77 5.56 -10.61 0.62
C GLU A 77 5.10 -9.61 1.69
N THR A 78 6.05 -8.87 2.27
CA THR A 78 5.78 -7.82 3.25
C THR A 78 5.82 -6.45 2.58
N LEU A 79 4.69 -5.74 2.59
CA LEU A 79 4.57 -4.36 2.12
C LEU A 79 4.88 -3.39 3.27
N LYS A 80 5.60 -2.31 2.98
CA LYS A 80 6.01 -1.27 3.95
C LYS A 80 5.63 0.11 3.45
N PHE A 81 4.86 0.84 4.24
CA PHE A 81 4.34 2.15 3.83
C PHE A 81 5.11 3.27 4.53
N LYS A 82 5.77 4.10 3.73
CA LYS A 82 6.55 5.27 4.18
C LYS A 82 5.84 6.59 3.87
N ASN A 83 4.90 6.57 2.93
CA ASN A 83 4.12 7.73 2.54
C ASN A 83 2.78 7.30 1.89
N LEU A 84 1.90 8.27 1.62
CA LEU A 84 0.58 8.00 1.02
C LEU A 84 0.63 7.39 -0.39
N GLY A 85 1.71 7.61 -1.14
CA GLY A 85 1.91 7.05 -2.48
C GLY A 85 2.13 5.54 -2.49
N ASP A 86 2.61 4.98 -1.38
CA ASP A 86 2.90 3.56 -1.24
C ASP A 86 1.62 2.70 -1.23
N PHE A 87 0.47 3.30 -0.89
CA PHE A 87 -0.85 2.66 -0.96
C PHE A 87 -1.43 2.63 -2.37
N GLY A 88 -0.87 3.39 -3.31
CA GLY A 88 -1.30 3.39 -4.71
C GLY A 88 -0.79 2.16 -5.45
N LYS A 89 -1.44 1.81 -6.58
CA LYS A 89 -1.02 0.68 -7.45
C LYS A 89 0.48 0.69 -7.74
N LYS A 90 1.04 1.85 -8.10
CA LYS A 90 2.48 1.97 -8.40
C LYS A 90 3.36 1.74 -7.17
N GLY A 91 2.92 2.24 -6.01
CA GLY A 91 3.63 2.06 -4.74
C GLY A 91 3.66 0.62 -4.29
N ILE A 92 2.54 -0.10 -4.42
CA ILE A 92 2.44 -1.53 -4.11
C ILE A 92 3.31 -2.34 -5.08
N ILE A 93 3.20 -2.11 -6.39
CA ILE A 93 4.01 -2.84 -7.37
C ILE A 93 5.50 -2.58 -7.13
N ALA A 94 5.92 -1.35 -6.85
CA ALA A 94 7.33 -1.02 -6.62
C ALA A 94 7.97 -1.76 -5.43
N GLN A 95 7.16 -2.37 -4.55
CA GLN A 95 7.63 -3.12 -3.38
C GLN A 95 7.62 -4.63 -3.57
N SER A 96 6.91 -5.12 -4.60
CA SER A 96 6.70 -6.55 -4.85
C SER A 96 7.47 -6.98 -6.10
N ALA A 97 8.34 -7.98 -5.95
CA ALA A 97 9.08 -8.52 -7.09
C ALA A 97 8.14 -9.27 -8.03
N PHE A 98 7.19 -10.00 -7.44
CA PHE A 98 6.14 -10.72 -8.17
C PHE A 98 5.29 -9.77 -9.02
N LEU A 99 4.76 -8.70 -8.43
CA LEU A 99 3.92 -7.75 -9.15
C LEU A 99 4.70 -6.93 -10.18
N GLN A 100 5.99 -6.68 -9.97
CA GLN A 100 6.86 -6.04 -10.97
C GLN A 100 7.02 -6.92 -12.21
N ASP A 101 7.30 -8.20 -12.02
CA ASP A 101 7.40 -9.15 -13.13
C ASP A 101 6.06 -9.24 -13.87
N LEU A 102 4.95 -9.35 -13.14
CA LEU A 102 3.63 -9.39 -13.75
C LEU A 102 3.30 -8.10 -14.52
N GLN A 103 3.68 -6.93 -13.99
CA GLN A 103 3.52 -5.66 -14.70
C GLN A 103 4.36 -5.64 -15.98
N MET A 104 5.61 -6.09 -15.93
CA MET A 104 6.48 -6.16 -17.09
C MET A 104 5.90 -7.09 -18.16
N GLN A 105 5.44 -8.28 -17.78
CA GLN A 105 4.77 -9.21 -18.68
C GLN A 105 3.54 -8.56 -19.33
N GLN A 106 2.70 -7.89 -18.52
CA GLN A 106 1.53 -7.18 -19.02
C GLN A 106 1.90 -6.10 -20.06
N GLU A 107 2.93 -5.29 -19.78
CA GLU A 107 3.39 -4.24 -20.68
C GLU A 107 3.95 -4.83 -21.98
N ASN A 108 4.73 -5.90 -21.90
CA ASN A 108 5.25 -6.63 -23.05
C ASN A 108 4.12 -7.18 -23.94
N TYR A 109 3.10 -7.81 -23.34
CA TYR A 109 1.93 -8.28 -24.09
C TYR A 109 1.17 -7.14 -24.77
N GLN A 110 0.99 -6.01 -24.09
CA GLN A 110 0.34 -4.85 -24.69
C GLN A 110 1.13 -4.28 -25.87
N GLN A 111 2.46 -4.22 -25.76
CA GLN A 111 3.32 -3.82 -26.87
C GLN A 111 3.20 -4.79 -28.04
N PHE A 112 3.28 -6.09 -27.77
CA PHE A 112 3.14 -7.12 -28.79
C PHE A 112 1.79 -7.03 -29.51
N ILE A 113 0.68 -6.87 -28.77
CA ILE A 113 -0.65 -6.67 -29.35
C ILE A 113 -0.69 -5.42 -30.25
N LYS A 114 -0.06 -4.31 -29.83
CA LYS A 114 0.02 -3.09 -30.66
C LYS A 114 0.75 -3.38 -31.98
N PHE A 115 1.90 -4.07 -31.94
CA PHE A 115 2.65 -4.45 -33.14
C PHE A 115 1.85 -5.36 -34.08
N LEU A 116 1.16 -6.36 -33.50
CA LEU A 116 0.28 -7.24 -34.25
C LEU A 116 -0.84 -6.47 -34.95
N ARG A 117 -1.42 -5.47 -34.27
CA ARG A 117 -2.52 -4.66 -34.83
C ARG A 117 -2.06 -3.63 -35.85
N SER A 118 -0.87 -3.07 -35.71
CA SER A 118 -0.38 -2.01 -36.59
C SER A 118 0.04 -2.54 -37.98
N ASN A 119 0.40 -3.82 -38.09
CA ASN A 119 0.90 -4.40 -39.32
C ASN A 119 -0.18 -5.23 -40.05
N LYS A 120 -0.75 -4.66 -41.12
CA LYS A 120 -1.77 -5.31 -41.96
C LYS A 120 -1.31 -6.60 -42.63
N ILE A 121 -0.01 -6.76 -42.88
CA ILE A 121 0.56 -7.98 -43.49
C ILE A 121 0.56 -9.10 -42.44
N LEU A 122 1.07 -8.80 -41.23
CA LEU A 122 1.00 -9.73 -40.09
C LEU A 122 -0.44 -10.12 -39.77
N GLN A 123 -1.39 -9.18 -39.78
CA GLN A 123 -2.81 -9.50 -39.57
C GLN A 123 -3.37 -10.48 -40.59
N LYS A 124 -3.08 -10.27 -41.89
CA LYS A 124 -3.52 -11.19 -42.95
C LYS A 124 -2.85 -12.55 -42.83
N MET A 125 -1.56 -12.58 -42.53
CA MET A 125 -0.80 -13.81 -42.33
C MET A 125 -1.31 -14.61 -41.12
N LEU A 126 -1.70 -13.92 -40.03
CA LEU A 126 -2.24 -14.57 -38.83
C LEU A 126 -3.70 -15.03 -38.99
N ALA A 127 -4.43 -14.50 -39.97
CA ALA A 127 -5.78 -14.96 -40.32
C ALA A 127 -5.76 -16.25 -41.18
N ASP A 128 -4.64 -16.53 -41.84
CA ASP A 128 -4.42 -17.76 -42.60
C ASP A 128 -3.84 -18.86 -41.68
N PRO A 129 -4.51 -20.02 -41.54
CA PRO A 129 -4.07 -21.09 -40.63
C PRO A 129 -2.69 -21.64 -40.96
N ASP A 130 -2.36 -21.80 -42.24
CA ASP A 130 -1.11 -22.41 -42.70
C ASP A 130 0.05 -21.44 -42.50
N ALA A 131 -0.15 -20.16 -42.86
CA ALA A 131 0.86 -19.11 -42.65
C ALA A 131 1.10 -18.83 -41.16
N LYS A 132 0.05 -18.89 -40.33
CA LYS A 132 0.19 -18.79 -38.87
C LYS A 132 1.00 -19.96 -38.30
N ALA A 133 0.74 -21.19 -38.73
CA ALA A 133 1.47 -22.36 -38.27
C ALA A 133 2.96 -22.28 -38.66
N ALA A 134 3.26 -21.87 -39.90
CA ALA A 134 4.63 -21.66 -40.36
C ALA A 134 5.36 -20.57 -39.55
N TYR A 135 4.67 -19.47 -39.24
CA TYR A 135 5.24 -18.39 -38.43
C TYR A 135 5.53 -18.82 -36.99
N LEU A 136 4.62 -19.58 -36.36
CA LEU A 136 4.84 -20.14 -35.03
C LEU A 136 6.03 -21.12 -35.00
N ALA A 137 6.14 -21.99 -36.01
CA ALA A 137 7.26 -22.92 -36.12
C ALA A 137 8.61 -22.19 -36.28
N ALA A 138 8.63 -21.10 -37.07
CA ALA A 138 9.83 -20.27 -37.21
C ALA A 138 10.22 -19.61 -35.88
N LEU A 139 9.26 -19.06 -35.14
CA LEU A 139 9.51 -18.47 -33.81
C LEU A 139 10.03 -19.50 -32.81
N GLN A 140 9.45 -20.71 -32.80
CA GLN A 140 9.91 -21.80 -31.94
C GLN A 140 11.34 -22.24 -32.28
N SER A 141 11.69 -22.31 -33.57
CA SER A 141 13.07 -22.59 -33.99
C SER A 141 14.05 -21.53 -33.48
N MET A 142 13.69 -20.25 -33.60
CA MET A 142 14.52 -19.14 -33.10
C MET A 142 14.70 -19.20 -31.57
N ILE A 143 13.64 -19.53 -30.83
CA ILE A 143 13.72 -19.69 -29.36
C ILE A 143 14.68 -20.84 -29.01
N LEU A 144 14.53 -22.00 -29.65
CA LEU A 144 15.41 -23.16 -29.43
C LEU A 144 16.88 -22.85 -29.74
N GLU A 145 17.15 -22.09 -30.80
CA GLU A 145 18.51 -21.65 -31.15
C GLU A 145 19.11 -20.74 -30.07
N ILE A 146 18.32 -19.83 -29.50
CA ILE A 146 18.76 -18.94 -28.42
C ILE A 146 19.04 -19.75 -27.14
N GLU A 147 18.11 -20.61 -26.73
CA GLU A 147 18.26 -21.45 -25.53
C GLU A 147 19.46 -22.40 -25.61
N ALA A 148 19.72 -22.97 -26.80
CA ALA A 148 20.88 -23.82 -27.04
C ALA A 148 22.23 -23.06 -27.00
N THR A 149 22.20 -21.74 -27.18
CA THR A 149 23.40 -20.88 -27.15
C THR A 149 23.69 -20.34 -25.75
N GLU A 150 22.69 -20.32 -24.86
CA GLU A 150 22.84 -19.93 -23.44
C GLU A 150 23.25 -21.10 -22.52
N SER A 151 23.46 -22.31 -23.08
CA SER A 151 24.00 -23.50 -22.39
C SER A 151 25.53 -23.61 -22.52
#